data_AF-A0A845ZVH6-F1
#
_entry.id   AF-A0A845ZVH6-F1
#
_cell.length_a   1.000
_cell.length_b   1.000
_cell.length_c   1.000
_cell.angle_alpha   90.00
_cell.angle_beta   90.00
_cell.angle_gamma   90.00
#
_symmetry.space_group_name_H-M   'P 1'
#
loop_
_entity.id
_entity.type
_entity.pdbx_description
1 polymer ?
#
loop_
_entity_poly.entity_id
_entity_poly.type
_entity_poly.pdbx_seq_one_letter_code
_entity_poly.pdbx_strand_id
1 'polypeptide(L)'
;HCAGPFLYRDATVLNTCIEQGVNYLDVSDNRAFTRKALAFREQATAAGVTAIVNSGIFPGISNSMVRHDVEQLDVAERIHLSYVVAGSGGAGVTVMRTTFLGLQEPFEAWIDNQWQTVKPYSVRETIQFPAPYGKAGVYWFDMPEALTLVDSFPVNTVITKFGSVPDFYNHLTWIAAHIFPSSWLKNPAGIEFLSHVSHIMTDVSDRISGVGVAIRSEVTGYKDGKSARAGSTLVHQNTAVAAGVGTGSIAELMLTGQLNKPGVWPVEQALSTPLFEQTIQSRGLEINTVEG
;
A
#
# COMPACT_ATOMS: atom_id res chain seq x y z
N HIS A 1 4.29 14.78 -4.39
CA HIS A 1 4.36 14.33 -5.78
C HIS A 1 3.26 13.28 -6.00
N CYS A 2 2.25 13.64 -6.80
CA CYS A 2 1.08 12.77 -7.07
C CYS A 2 0.89 12.46 -8.56
N ALA A 3 1.95 12.64 -9.36
CA ALA A 3 1.88 12.50 -10.82
C ALA A 3 2.44 11.13 -11.25
N GLY A 4 1.61 10.09 -11.12
CA GLY A 4 1.91 8.74 -11.58
C GLY A 4 1.86 8.56 -13.11
N PRO A 5 1.95 7.32 -13.61
CA PRO A 5 2.33 6.12 -12.85
C PRO A 5 3.81 6.15 -12.46
N PHE A 6 4.14 5.69 -11.25
CA PHE A 6 5.50 5.75 -10.69
C PHE A 6 6.47 4.76 -11.35
N LEU A 7 5.96 3.77 -12.10
CA LEU A 7 6.76 2.83 -12.88
C LEU A 7 7.77 3.53 -13.82
N TYR A 8 7.40 4.68 -14.39
CA TYR A 8 8.24 5.42 -15.33
C TYR A 8 9.00 6.58 -14.69
N ARG A 9 8.96 6.70 -13.36
CA ARG A 9 9.62 7.77 -12.62
C ARG A 9 11.00 7.31 -12.13
N ASP A 10 11.91 8.27 -11.96
CA ASP A 10 13.33 8.04 -11.69
C ASP A 10 13.86 8.79 -10.46
N ALA A 11 12.95 9.30 -9.63
CA ALA A 11 13.24 10.13 -8.46
C ALA A 11 13.89 11.51 -8.77
N THR A 12 13.87 11.98 -10.03
CA THR A 12 14.38 13.33 -10.38
C THR A 12 13.74 14.44 -9.52
N VAL A 13 12.41 14.38 -9.29
CA VAL A 13 11.71 15.37 -8.45
C VAL A 13 12.25 15.36 -7.01
N LEU A 14 12.49 14.18 -6.44
CA LEU A 14 13.10 14.05 -5.11
C LEU A 14 14.52 14.63 -5.09
N ASN A 15 15.34 14.30 -6.09
CA ASN A 15 16.69 14.83 -6.20
C ASN A 15 16.69 16.37 -6.26
N THR A 16 15.82 16.96 -7.09
CA THR A 16 15.67 18.41 -7.16
C THR A 16 15.23 19.01 -5.82
N CYS A 17 14.32 18.36 -5.09
CA CYS A 17 13.94 18.80 -3.75
C CYS A 17 15.14 18.83 -2.79
N ILE A 18 15.98 17.80 -2.83
CA ILE A 18 17.21 17.71 -2.04
C ILE A 18 18.18 18.85 -2.40
N GLU A 19 18.43 19.06 -3.69
CA GLU A 19 19.32 20.13 -4.18
C GLU A 19 18.85 21.54 -3.79
N GLN A 20 17.53 21.75 -3.73
CA GLN A 20 16.93 23.04 -3.36
C GLN A 20 16.68 23.18 -1.84
N GLY A 21 17.00 22.17 -1.04
CA GLY A 21 16.76 22.21 0.41
C GLY A 21 15.27 22.26 0.79
N VAL A 22 14.39 21.67 -0.03
CA VAL A 22 12.95 21.65 0.21
C VAL A 22 12.47 20.24 0.51
N ASN A 23 11.53 20.13 1.45
CA ASN A 23 10.93 18.85 1.83
C ASN A 23 10.16 18.20 0.67
N TYR A 24 10.06 16.87 0.71
CA TYR A 24 9.43 16.05 -0.32
C TYR A 24 8.42 15.07 0.29
N LEU A 25 7.34 14.79 -0.44
CA LEU A 25 6.47 13.65 -0.15
C LEU A 25 5.86 13.07 -1.42
N ASP A 26 5.50 11.78 -1.46
CA ASP A 26 4.80 11.16 -2.60
C ASP A 26 3.80 10.06 -2.24
N VAL A 27 3.02 9.66 -3.24
CA VAL A 27 1.99 8.62 -3.15
C VAL A 27 2.35 7.38 -3.96
N SER A 28 3.65 7.10 -4.13
CA SER A 28 4.09 5.97 -4.94
C SER A 28 3.52 4.65 -4.43
N ASP A 29 3.11 3.79 -5.34
CA ASP A 29 2.75 2.39 -5.14
C ASP A 29 3.75 1.45 -5.83
N ASN A 30 4.84 1.97 -6.39
CA ASN A 30 5.78 1.20 -7.19
C ASN A 30 7.05 0.84 -6.41
N ARG A 31 7.32 -0.46 -6.27
CA ARG A 31 8.48 -1.00 -5.53
C ARG A 31 9.83 -0.55 -6.09
N ALA A 32 9.98 -0.53 -7.42
CA ALA A 32 11.24 -0.15 -8.05
C ALA A 32 11.55 1.34 -7.81
N PHE A 33 10.52 2.20 -7.93
CA PHE A 33 10.64 3.61 -7.58
C PHE A 33 10.95 3.80 -6.09
N THR A 34 10.24 3.14 -5.17
CA THR A 34 10.50 3.25 -3.72
C THR A 34 11.96 2.91 -3.39
N ARG A 35 12.52 1.85 -3.98
CA ARG A 35 13.93 1.48 -3.78
C ARG A 35 14.89 2.56 -4.27
N LYS A 36 14.63 3.15 -5.43
CA LYS A 36 15.42 4.27 -5.96
C LYS A 36 15.34 5.48 -5.03
N ALA A 37 14.14 5.84 -4.58
CA ALA A 37 13.93 6.99 -3.70
C ALA A 37 14.65 6.80 -2.35
N LEU A 38 14.55 5.63 -1.73
CA LEU A 38 15.23 5.32 -0.46
C LEU A 38 16.76 5.40 -0.57
N ALA A 39 17.34 5.19 -1.76
CA ALA A 39 18.79 5.34 -1.97
C ALA A 39 19.29 6.79 -1.79
N PHE A 40 18.40 7.79 -1.84
CA PHE A 40 18.72 9.19 -1.57
C PHE A 40 18.75 9.53 -0.07
N ARG A 41 18.56 8.56 0.84
CA ARG A 41 18.48 8.80 2.30
C ARG A 41 19.63 9.66 2.82
N GLU A 42 20.87 9.27 2.57
CA GLU A 42 22.05 10.00 3.10
C GLU A 42 22.18 11.40 2.49
N GLN A 43 21.85 11.57 1.21
CA GLN A 43 21.90 12.87 0.53
C GLN A 43 20.85 13.83 1.11
N ALA A 44 19.63 13.33 1.34
CA ALA A 44 18.57 14.11 1.99
C ALA A 44 18.92 14.45 3.44
N THR A 45 19.53 13.51 4.20
CA THR A 45 20.03 13.77 5.55
C THR A 45 21.07 14.90 5.56
N ALA A 46 22.06 14.84 4.66
CA ALA A 46 23.11 15.85 4.55
C ALA A 46 22.56 17.24 4.15
N ALA A 47 21.51 17.27 3.33
CA ALA A 47 20.84 18.51 2.91
C ALA A 47 19.83 19.04 3.95
N GLY A 48 19.58 18.32 5.05
CA GLY A 48 18.55 18.66 6.04
C GLY A 48 17.11 18.52 5.51
N VAL A 49 16.91 17.78 4.41
CA VAL A 49 15.63 17.60 3.75
C VAL A 49 14.90 16.39 4.31
N THR A 50 13.66 16.58 4.73
CA THR A 50 12.74 15.49 5.09
C THR A 50 11.98 15.04 3.84
N ALA A 51 12.12 13.78 3.47
CA ALA A 51 11.41 13.16 2.35
C ALA A 51 10.60 11.94 2.80
N ILE A 52 9.28 11.99 2.64
CA ILE A 52 8.38 10.88 3.00
C ILE A 52 7.84 10.21 1.74
N VAL A 53 8.20 8.95 1.52
CA VAL A 53 7.69 8.18 0.38
C VAL A 53 6.45 7.40 0.78
N ASN A 54 5.64 6.98 -0.21
CA ASN A 54 4.59 5.99 0.00
C ASN A 54 3.47 6.48 0.96
N SER A 55 3.08 7.76 0.93
CA SER A 55 2.13 8.38 1.88
C SER A 55 0.66 8.31 1.48
N GLY A 56 0.25 7.29 0.70
CA GLY A 56 -1.13 7.11 0.26
C GLY A 56 -2.00 6.40 1.30
N ILE A 57 -2.83 5.49 0.83
CA ILE A 57 -3.62 4.60 1.68
C ILE A 57 -2.98 3.22 1.81
N PHE A 58 -2.65 2.58 0.69
CA PHE A 58 -1.82 1.38 0.59
C PHE A 58 -0.94 1.54 -0.65
N PRO A 59 0.36 1.85 -0.48
CA PRO A 59 1.06 2.10 0.79
C PRO A 59 0.67 3.42 1.47
N GLY A 60 0.90 3.52 2.78
CA GLY A 60 0.79 4.75 3.57
C GLY A 60 0.08 4.54 4.91
N ILE A 61 -1.22 4.78 4.95
CA ILE A 61 -2.05 4.49 6.14
C ILE A 61 -1.89 3.03 6.57
N SER A 62 -1.84 2.11 5.62
CA SER A 62 -1.60 0.68 5.85
C SER A 62 -0.25 0.39 6.52
N ASN A 63 0.82 1.12 6.19
CA ASN A 63 2.11 1.02 6.86
C ASN A 63 2.02 1.44 8.33
N SER A 64 1.32 2.55 8.60
CA SER A 64 1.09 3.02 9.97
C SER A 64 0.18 2.09 10.77
N MET A 65 -0.80 1.45 10.15
CA MET A 65 -1.61 0.38 10.77
C MET A 65 -0.72 -0.79 11.20
N VAL A 66 0.22 -1.23 10.36
CA VAL A 66 1.17 -2.29 10.73
C VAL A 66 2.04 -1.85 11.90
N ARG A 67 2.56 -0.61 11.89
CA ARG A 67 3.34 -0.07 13.03
C ARG A 67 2.52 -0.12 14.32
N HIS A 68 1.28 0.38 14.28
CA HIS A 68 0.36 0.36 15.41
C HIS A 68 0.21 -1.06 15.98
N ASP A 69 0.02 -2.06 15.11
CA ASP A 69 -0.18 -3.46 15.51
C ASP A 69 1.11 -4.11 16.03
N VAL A 70 2.26 -3.83 15.42
CA VAL A 70 3.58 -4.30 15.88
C VAL A 70 3.88 -3.79 17.28
N GLU A 71 3.59 -2.52 17.57
CA GLU A 71 3.83 -1.90 18.89
C GLU A 71 2.95 -2.48 20.01
N GLN A 72 1.93 -3.30 19.70
CA GLN A 72 1.13 -4.00 20.70
C GLN A 72 1.79 -5.30 21.20
N LEU A 73 2.84 -5.78 20.55
CA LEU A 73 3.54 -7.03 20.83
C LEU A 73 4.95 -6.75 21.35
N ASP A 74 5.47 -7.63 22.20
CA ASP A 74 6.87 -7.57 22.64
C ASP A 74 7.80 -8.04 21.50
N VAL A 75 7.35 -9.04 20.75
CA VAL A 75 8.04 -9.58 19.57
C VAL A 75 7.01 -9.77 18.47
N ALA A 76 7.15 -9.04 17.37
CA ALA A 76 6.38 -9.28 16.15
C ALA A 76 7.14 -10.25 15.24
N GLU A 77 6.45 -11.27 14.72
CA GLU A 77 7.07 -12.29 13.88
C GLU A 77 6.57 -12.24 12.44
N ARG A 78 5.27 -12.06 12.26
CA ARG A 78 4.64 -12.15 10.94
C ARG A 78 3.63 -11.04 10.75
N ILE A 79 3.74 -10.35 9.63
CA ILE A 79 2.79 -9.34 9.17
C ILE A 79 1.97 -9.91 8.02
N HIS A 80 0.66 -9.77 8.09
CA HIS A 80 -0.27 -10.06 7.00
C HIS A 80 -1.14 -8.83 6.73
N LEU A 81 -0.90 -8.23 5.57
CA LEU A 81 -1.59 -7.04 5.13
C LEU A 81 -2.46 -7.38 3.93
N SER A 82 -3.76 -7.16 4.08
CA SER A 82 -4.76 -7.45 3.07
C SER A 82 -5.60 -6.22 2.79
N TYR A 83 -5.87 -5.96 1.52
CA TYR A 83 -6.67 -4.82 1.11
C TYR A 83 -7.59 -5.21 -0.04
N VAL A 84 -8.80 -4.65 0.00
CA VAL A 84 -9.81 -4.81 -1.04
C VAL A 84 -10.30 -3.47 -1.52
N VAL A 85 -10.45 -3.34 -2.83
CA VAL A 85 -11.00 -2.14 -3.49
C VAL A 85 -12.31 -2.51 -4.18
N ALA A 86 -13.35 -1.72 -3.96
CA ALA A 86 -14.58 -1.84 -4.72
C ALA A 86 -14.49 -1.07 -6.04
N GLY A 87 -14.94 -1.70 -7.11
CA GLY A 87 -15.07 -1.08 -8.42
C GLY A 87 -13.76 -0.46 -8.91
N SER A 88 -13.83 0.79 -9.37
CA SER A 88 -12.65 1.53 -9.85
C SER A 88 -11.75 2.10 -8.73
N GLY A 89 -12.19 2.05 -7.47
CA GLY A 89 -11.57 2.79 -6.37
C GLY A 89 -11.68 4.33 -6.51
N GLY A 90 -12.40 4.84 -7.51
CA GLY A 90 -12.64 6.28 -7.71
C GLY A 90 -11.47 7.03 -8.34
N ALA A 91 -10.39 6.33 -8.72
CA ALA A 91 -9.23 6.90 -9.40
C ALA A 91 -9.18 6.55 -10.91
N GLY A 92 -10.25 5.94 -11.42
CA GLY A 92 -10.47 5.68 -12.85
C GLY A 92 -9.45 4.72 -13.47
N VAL A 93 -9.23 4.86 -14.78
CA VAL A 93 -8.39 3.97 -15.60
C VAL A 93 -6.95 3.76 -15.08
N THR A 94 -6.42 4.72 -14.32
CA THR A 94 -5.04 4.67 -13.80
C THR A 94 -4.83 3.50 -12.84
N VAL A 95 -5.80 3.23 -11.95
CA VAL A 95 -5.72 2.10 -11.00
C VAL A 95 -5.79 0.76 -11.73
N MET A 96 -6.63 0.67 -12.77
CA MET A 96 -6.69 -0.54 -13.59
C MET A 96 -5.35 -0.80 -14.28
N ARG A 97 -4.71 0.26 -14.80
CA ARG A 97 -3.40 0.19 -15.45
C ARG A 97 -2.32 -0.30 -14.49
N THR A 98 -2.24 0.23 -13.27
CA THR A 98 -1.24 -0.20 -12.27
C THR A 98 -1.49 -1.63 -11.83
N THR A 99 -2.75 -2.06 -11.66
CA THR A 99 -3.09 -3.45 -11.40
C THR A 99 -2.53 -4.38 -12.46
N PHE A 100 -2.84 -4.15 -13.76
CA PHE A 100 -2.34 -5.03 -14.84
C PHE A 100 -0.82 -5.02 -14.98
N LEU A 101 -0.17 -3.88 -14.74
CA LEU A 101 1.30 -3.80 -14.72
C LEU A 101 1.89 -4.68 -13.61
N GLY A 102 1.26 -4.72 -12.43
CA GLY A 102 1.67 -5.55 -11.30
C GLY A 102 1.49 -7.06 -11.51
N LEU A 103 0.79 -7.50 -12.56
CA LEU A 103 0.58 -8.92 -12.88
C LEU A 103 1.66 -9.51 -13.78
N GLN A 104 2.58 -8.69 -14.31
CA GLN A 104 3.46 -9.11 -15.41
C GLN A 104 4.57 -10.07 -14.98
N GLU A 105 5.13 -9.86 -13.80
CA GLU A 105 6.37 -10.51 -13.38
C GLU A 105 6.24 -11.04 -11.95
N PRO A 106 6.86 -12.19 -11.63
CA PRO A 106 7.06 -12.61 -10.26
C PRO A 106 7.81 -11.55 -9.44
N PHE A 107 7.56 -11.52 -8.13
CA PHE A 107 8.18 -10.58 -7.21
C PHE A 107 8.69 -11.29 -5.95
N GLU A 108 9.53 -10.60 -5.19
CA GLU A 108 10.14 -11.16 -3.98
C GLU A 108 9.30 -10.83 -2.75
N ALA A 109 8.84 -11.85 -2.03
CA ALA A 109 8.21 -11.73 -0.72
C ALA A 109 9.16 -12.23 0.38
N TRP A 110 9.10 -11.61 1.57
CA TRP A 110 9.87 -12.04 2.72
C TRP A 110 9.08 -13.10 3.48
N ILE A 111 9.54 -14.35 3.46
CA ILE A 111 8.85 -15.51 4.06
C ILE A 111 9.90 -16.37 4.76
N ASP A 112 9.69 -16.66 6.03
CA ASP A 112 10.57 -17.49 6.87
C ASP A 112 12.04 -17.02 6.88
N ASN A 113 12.24 -15.71 7.06
CA ASN A 113 13.54 -15.00 7.03
C ASN A 113 14.30 -15.08 5.69
N GLN A 114 13.58 -15.32 4.59
CA GLN A 114 14.19 -15.41 3.26
C GLN A 114 13.35 -14.68 2.22
N TRP A 115 14.03 -14.07 1.24
CA TRP A 115 13.37 -13.57 0.04
C TRP A 115 13.03 -14.76 -0.86
N GLN A 116 11.74 -14.90 -1.16
CA GLN A 116 11.20 -15.97 -1.99
C GLN A 116 10.41 -15.37 -3.15
N THR A 117 10.65 -15.90 -4.36
CA THR A 117 9.91 -15.51 -5.55
C THR A 117 8.47 -16.02 -5.49
N VAL A 118 7.50 -15.11 -5.55
CA VAL A 118 6.07 -15.40 -5.59
C VAL A 118 5.45 -14.91 -6.90
N LYS A 119 4.41 -15.61 -7.37
CA LYS A 119 3.67 -15.20 -8.57
C LYS A 119 2.56 -14.21 -8.19
N PRO A 120 2.36 -13.13 -8.96
CA PRO A 120 1.25 -12.21 -8.73
C PRO A 120 -0.09 -12.91 -8.92
N TYR A 121 -1.09 -12.46 -8.18
CA TYR A 121 -2.45 -12.99 -8.17
C TYR A 121 -2.55 -14.50 -7.92
N SER A 122 -1.58 -15.07 -7.18
CA SER A 122 -1.56 -16.48 -6.79
C SER A 122 -2.02 -16.68 -5.35
N VAL A 123 -2.28 -17.95 -4.98
CA VAL A 123 -2.66 -18.39 -3.62
C VAL A 123 -3.82 -17.57 -3.05
N ARG A 124 -5.03 -17.83 -3.54
CA ARG A 124 -6.24 -17.17 -3.04
C ARG A 124 -6.46 -17.47 -1.56
N GLU A 125 -6.71 -16.42 -0.78
CA GLU A 125 -7.20 -16.51 0.60
C GLU A 125 -8.55 -15.79 0.72
N THR A 126 -9.42 -16.30 1.59
CA THR A 126 -10.68 -15.63 1.91
C THR A 126 -10.52 -14.91 3.25
N ILE A 127 -10.54 -13.58 3.23
CA ILE A 127 -10.38 -12.75 4.41
C ILE A 127 -11.71 -12.08 4.77
N GLN A 128 -12.00 -12.00 6.06
CA GLN A 128 -13.13 -11.25 6.60
C GLN A 128 -12.71 -9.79 6.79
N PHE A 129 -13.34 -8.89 6.03
CA PHE A 129 -13.27 -7.44 6.20
C PHE A 129 -14.52 -6.92 6.93
N PRO A 130 -14.46 -5.71 7.51
CA PRO A 130 -15.66 -5.05 8.06
C PRO A 130 -16.71 -4.79 6.98
N ALA A 131 -17.94 -4.48 7.41
CA ALA A 131 -18.99 -4.05 6.49
C ALA A 131 -18.56 -2.80 5.69
N PRO A 132 -18.99 -2.65 4.43
CA PRO A 132 -19.93 -3.51 3.71
C PRO A 132 -19.30 -4.71 2.99
N TYR A 133 -17.98 -4.90 3.03
CA TYR A 133 -17.28 -5.83 2.13
C TYR A 133 -17.38 -7.29 2.54
N GLY A 134 -17.43 -7.57 3.85
CA GLY A 134 -17.59 -8.94 4.33
C GLY A 134 -16.44 -9.87 3.93
N LYS A 135 -16.76 -11.11 3.53
CA LYS A 135 -15.76 -12.08 3.06
C LYS A 135 -15.35 -11.75 1.62
N ALA A 136 -14.06 -11.55 1.39
CA ALA A 136 -13.51 -11.28 0.07
C ALA A 136 -12.30 -12.16 -0.23
N GLY A 137 -12.13 -12.53 -1.51
CA GLY A 137 -10.95 -13.21 -2.00
C GLY A 137 -9.79 -12.23 -2.20
N VAL A 138 -8.62 -12.58 -1.69
CA VAL A 138 -7.38 -11.81 -1.85
C VAL A 138 -6.24 -12.72 -2.31
N TYR A 139 -5.26 -12.14 -3.01
CA TYR A 139 -4.17 -12.86 -3.67
C TYR A 139 -2.86 -12.10 -3.47
N TRP A 140 -1.73 -12.81 -3.59
CA TRP A 140 -0.41 -12.16 -3.57
C TRP A 140 -0.30 -11.02 -4.59
N PHE A 141 0.20 -9.87 -4.17
CA PHE A 141 0.38 -8.71 -5.05
C PHE A 141 1.60 -7.89 -4.63
N ASP A 142 2.42 -7.44 -5.59
CA ASP A 142 3.67 -6.72 -5.27
C ASP A 142 3.36 -5.30 -4.81
N MET A 143 3.65 -5.02 -3.54
CA MET A 143 3.53 -3.69 -2.95
C MET A 143 4.84 -3.24 -2.31
N PRO A 144 5.14 -1.92 -2.30
CA PRO A 144 6.30 -1.37 -1.60
C PRO A 144 6.40 -1.78 -0.13
N GLU A 145 5.27 -1.98 0.56
CA GLU A 145 5.21 -2.45 1.96
C GLU A 145 5.95 -3.77 2.17
N ALA A 146 5.93 -4.67 1.18
CA ALA A 146 6.66 -5.94 1.26
C ALA A 146 8.18 -5.74 1.39
N LEU A 147 8.69 -4.59 0.95
CA LEU A 147 10.08 -4.18 1.12
C LEU A 147 10.28 -3.36 2.40
N THR A 148 9.48 -2.31 2.59
CA THR A 148 9.73 -1.32 3.63
C THR A 148 9.45 -1.86 5.03
N LEU A 149 8.48 -2.76 5.20
CA LEU A 149 8.15 -3.35 6.50
C LEU A 149 9.25 -4.31 6.99
N VAL A 150 9.95 -4.99 6.07
CA VAL A 150 11.11 -5.85 6.39
C VAL A 150 12.28 -5.01 6.92
N ASP A 151 12.49 -3.83 6.35
CA ASP A 151 13.52 -2.87 6.81
C ASP A 151 13.11 -2.20 8.14
N SER A 152 11.81 -2.07 8.39
CA SER A 152 11.27 -1.32 9.53
C SER A 152 11.14 -2.15 10.81
N PHE A 153 10.89 -3.45 10.70
CA PHE A 153 10.57 -4.31 11.83
C PHE A 153 11.34 -5.64 11.73
N PRO A 154 11.83 -6.20 12.86
CA PRO A 154 12.56 -7.46 12.90
C PRO A 154 11.62 -8.68 12.78
N VAL A 155 10.86 -8.76 11.69
CA VAL A 155 9.89 -9.82 11.40
C VAL A 155 10.49 -10.90 10.50
N ASN A 156 9.98 -12.12 10.60
CA ASN A 156 10.39 -13.24 9.74
C ASN A 156 9.56 -13.36 8.47
N THR A 157 8.33 -12.81 8.44
CA THR A 157 7.43 -12.91 7.29
C THR A 157 6.61 -11.65 7.07
N VAL A 158 6.54 -11.16 5.83
CA VAL A 158 5.68 -10.06 5.40
C VAL A 158 4.83 -10.49 4.21
N ILE A 159 3.51 -10.48 4.39
CA ILE A 159 2.54 -10.81 3.36
C ILE A 159 1.77 -9.57 2.94
N THR A 160 1.65 -9.37 1.63
CA THR A 160 0.80 -8.33 1.03
C THR A 160 -0.16 -8.99 0.04
N LYS A 161 -1.46 -8.77 0.26
CA LYS A 161 -2.51 -9.34 -0.59
C LYS A 161 -3.56 -8.32 -1.02
N PHE A 162 -3.94 -8.42 -2.28
CA PHE A 162 -4.92 -7.57 -2.92
C PHE A 162 -6.14 -8.37 -3.37
N GLY A 163 -7.32 -7.76 -3.30
CA GLY A 163 -8.53 -8.26 -3.93
C GLY A 163 -9.43 -7.13 -4.42
N SER A 164 -10.42 -7.49 -5.23
CA SER A 164 -11.42 -6.58 -5.77
C SER A 164 -12.83 -7.05 -5.41
N VAL A 165 -13.72 -6.08 -5.19
CA VAL A 165 -15.14 -6.30 -4.95
C VAL A 165 -15.93 -5.64 -6.09
N PRO A 166 -16.89 -6.36 -6.73
CA PRO A 166 -17.28 -7.74 -6.48
C PRO A 166 -16.24 -8.78 -6.93
N ASP A 167 -16.32 -9.99 -6.36
CA ASP A 167 -15.32 -11.06 -6.52
C ASP A 167 -15.16 -11.57 -7.98
N PHE A 168 -16.10 -11.30 -8.88
CA PHE A 168 -15.91 -11.63 -10.30
C PHE A 168 -14.70 -10.90 -10.92
N TYR A 169 -14.37 -9.69 -10.43
CA TYR A 169 -13.17 -8.98 -10.86
C TYR A 169 -11.89 -9.73 -10.50
N ASN A 170 -11.86 -10.41 -9.35
CA ASN A 170 -10.74 -11.28 -8.98
C ASN A 170 -10.56 -12.41 -10.00
N HIS A 171 -11.65 -13.04 -10.44
CA HIS A 171 -11.58 -14.11 -11.43
C HIS A 171 -11.09 -13.60 -12.79
N LEU A 172 -11.57 -12.44 -13.25
CA LEU A 172 -11.07 -11.82 -14.50
C LEU A 172 -9.59 -11.48 -14.41
N THR A 173 -9.17 -10.89 -13.29
CA THR A 173 -7.77 -10.53 -13.04
C THR A 173 -6.88 -11.77 -12.97
N TRP A 174 -7.35 -12.83 -12.33
CA TRP A 174 -6.65 -14.11 -12.30
C TRP A 174 -6.47 -14.72 -13.70
N ILE A 175 -7.52 -14.68 -14.54
CA ILE A 175 -7.44 -15.13 -15.95
C ILE A 175 -6.43 -14.27 -16.72
N ALA A 176 -6.45 -12.95 -16.54
CA ALA A 176 -5.49 -12.06 -17.17
C ALA A 176 -4.05 -12.40 -16.75
N ALA A 177 -3.80 -12.66 -15.47
CA ALA A 177 -2.46 -12.97 -14.95
C ALA A 177 -1.93 -14.35 -15.40
N HIS A 178 -2.80 -15.35 -15.61
CA HIS A 178 -2.36 -16.76 -15.76
C HIS A 178 -2.68 -17.39 -17.13
N ILE A 179 -3.63 -16.85 -17.88
CA ILE A 179 -4.12 -17.44 -19.13
C ILE A 179 -3.83 -16.54 -20.34
N PHE A 180 -3.90 -15.21 -20.18
CA PHE A 180 -3.65 -14.31 -21.31
C PHE A 180 -2.19 -14.35 -21.78
N PRO A 181 -1.94 -14.16 -23.09
CA PRO A 181 -0.57 -14.10 -23.62
C PRO A 181 0.22 -12.98 -22.95
N SER A 182 1.41 -13.28 -22.42
CA SER A 182 2.29 -12.28 -21.80
C SER A 182 2.66 -11.13 -22.73
N SER A 183 2.62 -11.35 -24.06
CA SER A 183 2.81 -10.33 -25.08
C SER A 183 1.75 -9.21 -25.05
N TRP A 184 0.52 -9.52 -24.61
CA TRP A 184 -0.54 -8.52 -24.46
C TRP A 184 -0.34 -7.68 -23.19
N LEU A 185 -0.01 -8.32 -22.07
CA LEU A 185 0.28 -7.62 -20.82
C LEU A 185 1.53 -6.75 -20.94
N LYS A 186 2.54 -7.14 -21.74
CA LYS A 186 3.77 -6.37 -21.97
C LYS A 186 3.63 -5.28 -23.05
N ASN A 187 2.54 -5.26 -23.81
CA ASN A 187 2.30 -4.26 -24.85
C ASN A 187 1.52 -3.07 -24.28
N PRO A 188 2.04 -1.82 -24.35
CA PRO A 188 1.33 -0.63 -23.89
C PRO A 188 -0.09 -0.48 -24.43
N ALA A 189 -0.34 -0.86 -25.68
CA ALA A 189 -1.67 -0.82 -26.29
C ALA A 189 -2.62 -1.88 -25.72
N GLY A 190 -2.10 -3.07 -25.37
CA GLY A 190 -2.87 -4.12 -24.73
C GLY A 190 -3.29 -3.74 -23.31
N ILE A 191 -2.35 -3.18 -22.53
CA ILE A 191 -2.65 -2.63 -21.20
C ILE A 191 -3.70 -1.53 -21.29
N GLU A 192 -3.55 -0.60 -22.22
CA GLU A 192 -4.49 0.51 -22.40
C GLU A 192 -5.89 -0.03 -22.70
N PHE A 193 -6.01 -0.94 -23.68
CA PHE A 193 -7.28 -1.57 -24.03
C PHE A 193 -7.94 -2.28 -22.84
N LEU A 194 -7.20 -3.14 -22.13
CA LEU A 194 -7.71 -3.83 -20.94
C LEU A 194 -8.14 -2.83 -19.85
N SER A 195 -7.35 -1.78 -19.64
CA SER A 195 -7.66 -0.76 -18.63
C SER A 195 -8.95 -0.02 -18.97
N HIS A 196 -9.18 0.36 -20.23
CA HIS A 196 -10.43 1.02 -20.66
C HIS A 196 -11.63 0.09 -20.56
N VAL A 197 -11.50 -1.18 -20.99
CA VAL A 197 -12.59 -2.17 -20.86
C VAL A 197 -12.95 -2.38 -19.38
N SER A 198 -11.96 -2.58 -18.53
CA SER A 198 -12.16 -2.67 -17.08
C SER A 198 -12.75 -1.40 -16.50
N HIS A 199 -12.36 -0.22 -17.00
CA HIS A 199 -12.93 1.04 -16.55
C HIS A 199 -14.43 1.16 -16.91
N ILE A 200 -14.82 0.78 -18.13
CA ILE A 200 -16.23 0.77 -18.56
C ILE A 200 -17.05 -0.21 -17.71
N MET A 201 -16.49 -1.38 -17.38
CA MET A 201 -17.16 -2.32 -16.48
C MET A 201 -17.31 -1.75 -15.07
N THR A 202 -16.29 -1.05 -14.58
CA THR A 202 -16.32 -0.42 -13.26
C THR A 202 -17.31 0.73 -13.19
N ASP A 203 -17.49 1.55 -14.22
CA ASP A 203 -18.54 2.60 -14.25
C ASP A 203 -19.96 2.05 -13.98
N VAL A 204 -20.22 0.80 -14.38
CA VAL A 204 -21.48 0.10 -14.09
C VAL A 204 -21.48 -0.43 -12.66
N SER A 205 -20.42 -1.12 -12.22
CA SER A 205 -20.36 -1.70 -10.88
C SER A 205 -20.19 -0.67 -9.77
N ASP A 206 -19.60 0.49 -10.03
CA ASP A 206 -19.37 1.57 -9.06
C ASP A 206 -20.71 2.07 -8.50
N ARG A 207 -21.77 2.03 -9.31
CA ARG A 207 -23.15 2.39 -8.89
C ARG A 207 -23.74 1.40 -7.87
N ILE A 208 -23.19 0.20 -7.78
CA ILE A 208 -23.70 -0.91 -6.95
C ILE A 208 -22.76 -1.19 -5.79
N SER A 209 -21.46 -1.35 -6.09
CA SER A 209 -20.41 -1.70 -5.13
C SER A 209 -19.73 -0.50 -4.48
N GLY A 210 -19.93 0.72 -5.01
CA GLY A 210 -19.18 1.90 -4.61
C GLY A 210 -17.74 1.88 -5.12
N VAL A 211 -16.94 2.82 -4.62
CA VAL A 211 -15.52 3.02 -4.98
C VAL A 211 -14.59 2.99 -3.76
N GLY A 212 -15.07 2.34 -2.72
CA GLY A 212 -14.41 2.31 -1.43
C GLY A 212 -13.30 1.28 -1.33
N VAL A 213 -12.72 1.24 -0.13
CA VAL A 213 -11.60 0.40 0.24
C VAL A 213 -11.82 -0.17 1.63
N ALA A 214 -11.32 -1.38 1.85
CA ALA A 214 -11.02 -1.87 3.18
C ALA A 214 -9.58 -2.37 3.28
N ILE A 215 -8.94 -2.09 4.41
CA ILE A 215 -7.62 -2.60 4.76
C ILE A 215 -7.77 -3.42 6.04
N ARG A 216 -7.04 -4.52 6.12
CA ARG A 216 -6.86 -5.32 7.32
C ARG A 216 -5.37 -5.60 7.49
N SER A 217 -4.82 -5.15 8.61
CA SER A 217 -3.51 -5.53 9.11
C SER A 217 -3.69 -6.58 10.20
N GLU A 218 -2.83 -7.58 10.19
CA GLU A 218 -2.74 -8.61 11.21
C GLU A 218 -1.27 -8.93 11.47
N VAL A 219 -0.85 -8.78 12.72
CA VAL A 219 0.51 -9.08 13.17
C VAL A 219 0.43 -10.17 14.23
N THR A 220 1.17 -11.25 14.03
CA THR A 220 1.30 -12.33 15.02
C THR A 220 2.69 -12.36 15.59
N GLY A 221 2.81 -12.73 16.86
CA GLY A 221 4.07 -12.87 17.56
C GLY A 221 3.84 -13.19 19.04
N TYR A 222 4.56 -12.52 19.93
CA TYR A 222 4.51 -12.79 21.36
C TYR A 222 4.24 -11.53 22.20
N LYS A 223 3.45 -11.71 23.26
CA LYS A 223 3.23 -10.74 24.34
C LYS A 223 3.24 -11.46 25.68
N ASP A 224 4.00 -10.97 26.64
CA ASP A 224 4.19 -11.61 27.96
C ASP A 224 4.60 -13.09 27.85
N GLY A 225 5.44 -13.41 26.85
CA GLY A 225 5.92 -14.77 26.56
C GLY A 225 4.88 -15.74 25.99
N LYS A 226 3.66 -15.26 25.65
CA LYS A 226 2.60 -16.07 25.04
C LYS A 226 2.38 -15.65 23.59
N SER A 227 1.99 -16.61 22.76
CA SER A 227 1.54 -16.31 21.39
C SER A 227 0.38 -15.32 21.47
N ALA A 228 0.50 -14.23 20.72
CA ALA A 228 -0.47 -13.16 20.69
C ALA A 228 -0.66 -12.64 19.26
N ARG A 229 -1.78 -11.97 19.05
CA ARG A 229 -2.13 -11.36 17.78
C ARG A 229 -2.59 -9.92 18.04
N ALA A 230 -2.08 -9.02 17.21
CA ALA A 230 -2.59 -7.67 17.09
C ALA A 230 -3.14 -7.48 15.69
N GLY A 231 -4.16 -6.65 15.53
CA GLY A 231 -4.69 -6.36 14.21
C GLY A 231 -5.51 -5.10 14.21
N SER A 232 -5.65 -4.54 13.03
CA SER A 232 -6.40 -3.31 12.81
C SER A 232 -7.10 -3.35 11.46
N THR A 233 -8.22 -2.66 11.36
CA THR A 233 -9.00 -2.55 10.12
C THR A 233 -9.40 -1.10 9.86
N LEU A 234 -9.50 -0.78 8.58
CA LEU A 234 -9.96 0.52 8.10
C LEU A 234 -10.92 0.31 6.95
N VAL A 235 -12.00 1.07 6.92
CA VAL A 235 -12.95 1.12 5.82
C VAL A 235 -13.18 2.56 5.43
N HIS A 236 -13.16 2.84 4.14
CA HIS A 236 -13.57 4.14 3.62
C HIS A 236 -14.43 3.97 2.36
N GLN A 237 -15.42 4.85 2.20
CA GLN A 237 -16.39 4.81 1.08
C GLN A 237 -15.76 5.20 -0.27
N ASN A 238 -14.57 5.82 -0.25
CA ASN A 238 -13.87 6.26 -1.44
C ASN A 238 -12.34 6.14 -1.27
N THR A 239 -11.70 5.32 -2.10
CA THR A 239 -10.26 5.03 -1.98
C THR A 239 -9.40 6.26 -2.24
N ALA A 240 -9.73 7.07 -3.26
CA ALA A 240 -8.98 8.28 -3.59
C ALA A 240 -9.04 9.33 -2.46
N VAL A 241 -10.20 9.49 -1.81
CA VAL A 241 -10.33 10.38 -0.64
C VAL A 241 -9.46 9.89 0.51
N ALA A 242 -9.48 8.58 0.81
CA ALA A 242 -8.67 8.02 1.89
C ALA A 242 -7.16 8.14 1.61
N ALA A 243 -6.74 7.97 0.35
CA ALA A 243 -5.35 8.24 -0.06
C ALA A 243 -4.99 9.73 0.15
N GLY A 244 -5.89 10.64 -0.23
CA GLY A 244 -5.73 12.07 0.01
C GLY A 244 -5.64 12.44 1.49
N VAL A 245 -6.38 11.73 2.36
CA VAL A 245 -6.27 11.88 3.81
C VAL A 245 -4.88 11.50 4.29
N GLY A 246 -4.38 10.31 3.92
CA GLY A 246 -3.03 9.87 4.31
C GLY A 246 -1.95 10.86 3.89
N THR A 247 -1.99 11.28 2.62
CA THR A 247 -0.99 12.20 2.06
C THR A 247 -1.12 13.61 2.66
N GLY A 248 -2.35 14.08 2.85
CA GLY A 248 -2.64 15.38 3.44
C GLY A 248 -2.19 15.48 4.89
N SER A 249 -2.34 14.41 5.68
CA SER A 249 -1.85 14.32 7.06
C SER A 249 -0.34 14.47 7.14
N ILE A 250 0.40 13.74 6.31
CA ILE A 250 1.86 13.85 6.26
C ILE A 250 2.29 15.26 5.85
N ALA A 251 1.66 15.83 4.82
CA ALA A 251 1.97 17.18 4.37
C ALA A 251 1.73 18.24 5.47
N GLU A 252 0.61 18.14 6.20
CA GLU A 252 0.32 19.01 7.33
C GLU A 252 1.36 18.90 8.45
N LEU A 253 1.74 17.68 8.83
CA LEU A 253 2.74 17.46 9.87
C LEU A 253 4.11 18.03 9.48
N MET A 254 4.50 17.89 8.20
CA MET A 254 5.75 18.47 7.69
C MET A 254 5.71 20.00 7.66
N LEU A 255 4.59 20.60 7.23
CA LEU A 255 4.43 22.05 7.14
C LEU A 255 4.32 22.72 8.52
N THR A 256 3.75 22.03 9.50
CA THR A 256 3.65 22.51 10.89
C THR A 256 4.92 22.21 11.71
N GLY A 257 5.91 21.53 11.13
CA GLY A 257 7.15 21.15 11.80
C GLY A 257 7.02 20.01 12.81
N GLN A 258 5.83 19.40 12.94
CA GLN A 258 5.58 18.25 13.81
C GLN A 258 6.22 16.95 13.27
N LEU A 259 6.45 16.87 11.95
CA LEU A 259 7.24 15.83 11.33
C LEU A 259 8.46 16.44 10.63
N ASN A 260 9.60 16.41 11.32
CA ASN A 260 10.88 16.81 10.79
C ASN A 260 11.91 15.71 11.06
N LYS A 261 12.27 14.98 10.01
CA LYS A 261 13.21 13.85 10.07
C LYS A 261 14.04 13.84 8.78
N PRO A 262 15.16 14.58 8.75
CA PRO A 262 16.04 14.60 7.58
C PRO A 262 16.39 13.20 7.09
N GLY A 263 16.37 13.02 5.78
CA GLY A 263 16.51 11.72 5.12
C GLY A 263 15.27 11.32 4.31
N VAL A 264 15.35 10.16 3.66
CA VAL A 264 14.22 9.55 2.92
C VAL A 264 13.68 8.37 3.72
N TRP A 265 12.39 8.43 4.03
CA TRP A 265 11.74 7.51 4.97
C TRP A 265 10.40 7.02 4.44
N PRO A 266 10.10 5.71 4.55
CA PRO A 266 8.73 5.24 4.43
C PRO A 266 7.93 5.68 5.67
N VAL A 267 6.60 5.73 5.57
CA VAL A 267 5.73 6.32 6.58
C VAL A 267 5.92 5.68 7.97
N GLU A 268 6.00 4.36 8.05
CA GLU A 268 6.16 3.60 9.30
C GLU A 268 7.47 3.90 10.04
N GLN A 269 8.50 4.39 9.36
CA GLN A 269 9.78 4.78 9.98
C GLN A 269 9.80 6.25 10.40
N ALA A 270 8.95 7.09 9.81
CA ALA A 270 8.92 8.53 10.05
C ALA A 270 7.82 8.96 11.00
N LEU A 271 6.62 8.40 10.85
CA LEU A 271 5.43 8.76 11.59
C LEU A 271 5.25 7.83 12.81
N SER A 272 5.16 8.41 14.00
CA SER A 272 4.85 7.66 15.21
C SER A 272 3.36 7.32 15.29
N THR A 273 3.03 6.24 16.02
CA THR A 273 1.64 5.81 16.22
C THR A 273 0.76 6.91 16.84
N PRO A 274 1.18 7.67 17.87
CA PRO A 274 0.35 8.76 18.41
C PRO A 274 0.05 9.87 17.39
N LEU A 275 1.02 10.26 16.55
CA LEU A 275 0.79 11.27 15.51
C LEU A 275 -0.11 10.73 14.40
N PHE A 276 0.03 9.45 14.06
CA PHE A 276 -0.84 8.77 13.13
C PHE A 276 -2.29 8.75 13.61
N GLU A 277 -2.55 8.26 14.81
CA GLU A 277 -3.88 8.20 15.42
C GLU A 277 -4.53 9.58 15.51
N GLN A 278 -3.76 10.59 15.94
CA GLN A 278 -4.24 11.97 16.00
C GLN A 278 -4.65 12.50 14.61
N THR A 279 -3.85 12.26 13.58
CA THR A 279 -4.08 12.84 12.25
C THR A 279 -5.17 12.13 11.44
N ILE A 280 -5.33 10.82 11.60
CA ILE A 280 -6.45 10.11 10.96
C ILE A 280 -7.78 10.45 11.65
N GLN A 281 -7.80 10.55 12.99
CA GLN A 281 -9.00 10.88 13.74
C GLN A 281 -9.47 12.29 13.44
N SER A 282 -8.55 13.26 13.36
CA SER A 282 -8.89 14.66 13.01
C SER A 282 -9.48 14.79 11.60
N ARG A 283 -9.24 13.81 10.73
CA ARG A 283 -9.75 13.75 9.35
C ARG A 283 -10.94 12.79 9.18
N GLY A 284 -11.49 12.29 10.28
CA GLY A 284 -12.69 11.46 10.28
C GLY A 284 -12.47 10.03 9.77
N LEU A 285 -11.23 9.54 9.80
CA LEU A 285 -10.92 8.12 9.54
C LEU A 285 -10.79 7.40 10.88
N GLU A 286 -11.43 6.24 10.96
CA GLU A 286 -11.40 5.37 12.14
C GLU A 286 -10.63 4.10 11.83
N ILE A 287 -9.71 3.75 12.73
CA ILE A 287 -9.06 2.45 12.76
C ILE A 287 -9.69 1.64 13.87
N ASN A 288 -10.14 0.44 13.52
CA ASN A 288 -10.76 -0.48 14.45
C ASN A 288 -9.78 -1.59 14.77
N THR A 289 -9.35 -1.67 16.03
CA THR A 289 -8.52 -2.77 16.53
C THR A 289 -9.30 -4.08 16.49
N VAL A 290 -8.64 -5.14 16.02
CA VAL A 290 -9.15 -6.51 16.03
C VAL A 290 -8.38 -7.27 17.10
N GLU A 291 -9.00 -7.46 18.26
CA GLU A 291 -8.43 -8.28 19.32
C GLU A 291 -8.46 -9.76 18.92
N GLY A 292 -7.39 -10.49 19.24
CA GLY A 292 -7.23 -11.92 18.97
C GLY A 292 -6.44 -12.62 20.06
#